data_AF-A0AAX2ZEX8-F1
#
_entry.id   AF-A0AAX2ZEX8-F1
#
_cell.length_a   1.000
_cell.length_b   1.000
_cell.length_c   1.000
_cell.angle_alpha   90.00
_cell.angle_beta   90.00
_cell.angle_gamma   90.00
#
_symmetry.space_group_name_H-M   'P 1'
#
loop_
_entity.id
_entity.type
_entity.pdbx_description
1 polymer ?
#
loop_
_entity_poly.entity_id
_entity_poly.type
_entity_poly.pdbx_seq_one_letter_code
_entity_poly.pdbx_strand_id
1 'polypeptide(L)' 'MSNNPTLITGTITDENNKYVSKAVIQLVQIDKNLNIITDLGFTLSDINGKYQFVIDAYSDMFYEFTIFPPLQA' A
#
# COMPACT_ATOMS: atom_id res chain seq x y z
N MET A 1 0.53 15.42 19.43
CA MET A 1 0.30 15.86 18.04
C MET A 1 -1.00 15.21 17.60
N SER A 2 -1.95 15.93 17.01
CA SER A 2 -3.13 15.27 16.43
C SER A 2 -2.68 14.61 15.13
N ASN A 3 -2.54 13.28 15.15
CA ASN A 3 -2.26 12.52 13.95
C ASN A 3 -3.55 12.51 13.14
N ASN A 4 -3.65 13.38 12.14
CA ASN A 4 -4.74 13.26 11.18
C ASN A 4 -4.46 12.00 10.35
N PRO A 5 -5.44 11.11 10.21
CA PRO A 5 -5.28 9.93 9.37
C PRO A 5 -4.94 10.38 7.94
N THR A 6 -3.92 9.74 7.39
CA THR A 6 -3.44 9.97 6.03
C THR A 6 -4.06 8.95 5.09
N LEU A 7 -4.71 9.44 4.04
CA LEU A 7 -5.26 8.63 2.96
C LEU A 7 -4.18 8.44 1.89
N ILE A 8 -3.85 7.18 1.60
CA ILE A 8 -2.97 6.80 0.48
C ILE A 8 -3.81 6.06 -0.54
N THR A 9 -3.74 6.48 -1.79
CA THR A 9 -4.46 5.83 -2.90
C THR A 9 -3.52 5.60 -4.07
N GLY A 10 -3.81 4.58 -4.87
CA GLY A 10 -3.08 4.33 -6.09
C GLY A 10 -3.89 3.48 -7.05
N THR A 11 -3.31 3.24 -8.23
CA THR A 11 -3.92 2.43 -9.29
C THR A 11 -2.86 1.47 -9.83
N ILE A 12 -3.23 0.21 -9.98
CA ILE A 12 -2.38 -0.84 -10.55
C ILE A 12 -2.81 -1.09 -12.00
N THR A 13 -1.85 -0.99 -12.92
CA THR A 13 -1.99 -1.36 -14.33
C THR A 13 -0.93 -2.39 -14.72
N ASP A 14 -1.22 -3.18 -15.74
CA ASP A 14 -0.23 -4.01 -16.42
C ASP A 14 0.65 -3.18 -17.39
N GLU A 15 1.59 -3.84 -18.05
CA GLU A 15 2.49 -3.23 -19.03
C GLU A 15 1.78 -2.65 -20.27
N ASN A 16 0.52 -3.01 -20.49
CA ASN A 16 -0.33 -2.51 -21.58
C ASN A 16 -1.29 -1.40 -21.13
N ASN A 17 -1.09 -0.84 -19.93
CA ASN A 17 -1.96 0.15 -19.28
C ASN A 17 -3.38 -0.36 -18.98
N LYS A 18 -3.59 -1.67 -18.87
CA LYS A 18 -4.89 -2.23 -18.48
C LYS A 18 -4.96 -2.35 -16.96
N TYR A 19 -6.11 -2.01 -16.38
CA TYR A 19 -6.33 -2.13 -14.95
C TYR A 19 -6.23 -3.57 -14.46
N VAL A 20 -5.52 -3.76 -13.35
CA VAL A 20 -5.33 -5.07 -12.71
C VAL A 20 -6.17 -5.13 -11.45
N SER A 21 -7.22 -5.96 -11.48
CA SER A 21 -8.03 -6.24 -10.30
C SER A 21 -7.44 -7.35 -9.44
N LYS A 22 -7.70 -7.34 -8.13
CA LYS A 22 -7.31 -8.38 -7.16
C LYS A 22 -5.79 -8.55 -6.97
N ALA A 23 -4.96 -7.61 -7.44
CA ALA A 23 -3.58 -7.52 -6.96
C ALA A 23 -3.61 -7.24 -5.45
N VAL A 24 -2.71 -7.88 -4.69
CA VAL A 24 -2.53 -7.64 -3.25
C VAL A 24 -1.50 -6.52 -3.10
N ILE A 25 -1.84 -5.53 -2.28
CA ILE A 25 -0.92 -4.47 -1.90
C ILE A 25 -0.67 -4.61 -0.40
N GLN A 26 0.58 -4.80 0.00
CA GLN A 26 1.04 -4.74 1.39
C GLN A 26 1.63 -3.36 1.66
N LEU A 27 1.36 -2.82 2.84
CA LEU A 27 1.98 -1.59 3.34
C LEU A 27 2.72 -1.88 4.64
N VAL A 28 3.99 -1.49 4.70
CA VAL A 28 4.82 -1.55 5.91
C VAL A 28 5.34 -0.16 6.27
N GLN A 29 5.53 0.06 7.58
CA GLN A 29 6.24 1.21 8.13
C GLN A 29 7.64 0.79 8.56
N ILE A 30 8.64 1.60 8.24
CA ILE A 30 10.05 1.36 8.55
C ILE A 30 10.56 2.51 9.41
N ASP A 31 10.92 2.20 10.66
CA ASP A 31 11.73 3.07 11.51
C ASP A 31 13.20 2.80 11.22
N LYS A 32 13.86 3.70 10.49
CA LYS A 32 15.28 3.54 10.14
C LYS A 32 16.23 3.71 11.31
N ASN A 33 15.83 4.43 12.35
CA ASN A 33 16.67 4.67 13.52
C ASN A 33 16.73 3.43 14.40
N LEU A 34 15.60 2.71 14.51
CA LEU A 34 15.47 1.50 15.32
C LEU A 34 15.63 0.21 14.51
N ASN A 35 15.68 0.30 13.18
CA ASN A 35 15.69 -0.84 12.25
C ASN A 35 14.50 -1.79 12.47
N ILE A 36 13.32 -1.21 12.73
CA ILE A 36 12.06 -1.93 12.96
C ILE A 36 11.17 -1.79 11.72
N ILE A 37 10.60 -2.91 11.30
CA ILE A 37 9.58 -2.97 10.25
C ILE A 37 8.26 -3.37 10.91
N THR A 38 7.22 -2.58 10.70
CA THR A 38 5.86 -2.84 11.23
C THR A 38 4.91 -3.04 10.07
N ASP A 39 4.21 -4.18 10.05
CA ASP A 39 3.12 -4.43 9.10
C ASP A 39 1.93 -3.52 9.41
N LEU A 40 1.54 -2.67 8.46
CA LEU A 40 0.35 -1.83 8.58
C LEU A 40 -0.90 -2.49 7.97
N GLY A 41 -0.71 -3.49 7.11
CA GLY A 41 -1.77 -4.35 6.59
C GLY A 41 -1.74 -4.54 5.08
N PHE A 42 -2.84 -5.08 4.57
CA PHE A 42 -3.01 -5.46 3.17
C PHE A 42 -4.35 -4.97 2.65
N THR A 43 -4.41 -4.70 1.33
CA THR A 43 -5.65 -4.46 0.61
C THR A 43 -5.60 -5.12 -0.77
N LEU A 44 -6.76 -5.19 -1.43
CA LEU A 44 -6.89 -5.65 -2.80
C LEU A 44 -7.26 -4.49 -3.70
N SER A 45 -6.69 -4.48 -4.91
CA SER A 45 -7.16 -3.60 -5.97
C SER A 45 -8.56 -3.98 -6.45
N ASP A 46 -9.40 -2.99 -6.71
CA ASP A 46 -10.76 -3.17 -7.23
C ASP A 46 -10.79 -3.48 -8.74
N ILE A 47 -11.99 -3.53 -9.33
CA ILE A 47 -12.17 -3.78 -10.78
C ILE A 47 -11.51 -2.72 -11.68
N ASN A 48 -11.21 -1.54 -11.15
CA ASN A 48 -10.53 -0.43 -11.83
C ASN A 48 -9.06 -0.34 -11.43
N GLY A 49 -8.51 -1.38 -10.78
CA GLY A 49 -7.13 -1.40 -10.29
C GLY A 49 -6.87 -0.47 -9.11
N LYS A 50 -7.88 0.16 -8.52
CA LYS A 50 -7.71 1.16 -7.46
C LYS A 50 -7.54 0.48 -6.11
N TYR A 51 -6.69 1.06 -5.26
CA TYR A 51 -6.54 0.67 -3.86
C TYR A 51 -6.47 1.88 -2.95
N GLN A 52 -6.76 1.68 -1.67
CA GLN A 52 -6.67 2.71 -0.63
C GLN A 52 -6.17 2.15 0.71
N PHE A 53 -5.43 2.98 1.43
CA PHE A 53 -5.06 2.80 2.83
C PHE A 53 -5.39 4.07 3.61
N VAL A 54 -5.79 3.91 4.87
CA VAL A 54 -5.92 5.00 5.83
C VAL A 54 -5.04 4.65 7.02
N ILE A 55 -3.99 5.44 7.26
CA ILE A 55 -2.99 5.16 8.30
C ILE A 55 -2.69 6.41 9.10
N ASP A 56 -2.18 6.24 10.32
CA ASP A 56 -1.46 7.31 11.00
C ASP A 56 -0.04 7.39 10.42
N ALA A 57 0.22 8.41 9.60
CA ALA A 57 1.54 8.60 8.99
C ALA A 57 2.41 9.54 9.83
N TYR A 58 3.69 9.21 9.94
CA TYR A 58 4.69 9.95 10.72
C TYR A 58 5.81 10.42 9.79
N SER A 59 6.24 11.68 9.94
CA SER A 59 7.20 12.33 9.03
C SER A 59 8.63 11.76 9.12
N ASP A 60 8.95 11.08 10.22
CA ASP A 60 10.24 10.46 10.51
C ASP A 60 10.29 8.97 10.14
N MET A 61 9.18 8.42 9.63
CA MET A 61 9.07 7.04 9.20
C MET A 61 9.15 6.93 7.68
N PHE A 62 9.59 5.76 7.20
CA PHE A 62 9.49 5.39 5.79
C PHE A 62 8.34 4.42 5.59
N TYR A 63 7.73 4.47 4.40
CA TYR A 63 6.61 3.61 4.03
C TYR A 63 6.96 2.88 2.74
N GLU A 64 6.80 1.56 2.75
CA GLU A 64 7.11 0.71 1.60
C GLU A 64 5.87 -0.07 1.17
N PHE A 65 5.65 -0.10 -0.15
CA PHE A 65 4.57 -0.84 -0.78
C PHE A 65 5.14 -2.06 -1.49
N THR A 66 4.58 -3.23 -1.18
CA THR A 66 4.86 -4.46 -1.94
C THR A 66 3.59 -4.86 -2.69
N ILE A 67 3.70 -5.02 -4.00
CA ILE A 67 2.58 -5.38 -4.87
C ILE A 67 2.79 -6.80 -5.35
N PHE A 68 1.83 -7.67 -5.04
CA PHE A 68 1.79 -9.03 -5.54
C PHE A 68 0.73 -9.12 -6.65
N PRO A 69 1.07 -9.66 -7.83
CA PRO A 69 0.09 -9.86 -8.89
C PRO A 69 -1.00 -10.83 -8.40
N PRO A 70 -2.23 -10.71 -8.93
CA PRO A 70 -3.29 -11.68 -8.61
C PRO A 70 -2.83 -13.09 -8.97
N LEU A 71 -3.17 -14.07 -8.12
CA LEU A 71 -2.97 -15.48 -8.46
C LEU A 71 -3.77 -15.79 -9.73
N GLN A 72 -3.09 -16.28 -10.77
CA GLN A 72 -3.77 -16.78 -11.96
C GLN A 72 -4.60 -18.00 -11.55
N ALA A 73 -5.90 -17.96 -11.82
CA ALA A 73 -6.80 -19.11 -11.70
C ALA A 73 -6.82 -19.88 -13.02
#